data_AF-A0AAD6VGQ2-F1
#
_entry.id   AF-A0AAD6VGQ2-F1
#
_cell.length_a   1.000
_cell.length_b   1.000
_cell.length_c   1.000
_cell.angle_alpha   90.00
_cell.angle_beta   90.00
_cell.angle_gamma   90.00
#
_symmetry.space_group_name_H-M   'P 1'
#
loop_
_entity.id
_entity.type
_entity.pdbx_description
1 polymer ?
#
loop_
_entity_poly.entity_id
_entity_poly.type
_entity_poly.pdbx_seq_one_letter_code
_entity_poly.pdbx_strand_id
1 'polypeptide(L)' 'MISVAPGRQSVMTVSVLSHSQSGNVQVNYPDRVDGHFIWFTDAVITQVTPTNDVIFDVHETACGDL' A
#
# COMPACT_ATOMS: atom_id res chain seq x y z
N MET A 1 -14.73 -2.81 27.36
CA MET A 1 -15.27 -1.44 27.55
C MET A 1 -14.07 -0.52 27.63
N ILE A 2 -13.99 0.49 26.77
CA ILE A 2 -12.84 1.43 26.72
C ILE A 2 -13.24 2.68 27.49
N SER A 3 -12.41 3.11 28.43
CA SER A 3 -12.65 4.27 29.28
C SER A 3 -11.63 5.35 28.95
N VAL A 4 -12.10 6.49 28.45
CA VAL A 4 -11.25 7.61 28.03
C VAL A 4 -11.53 8.78 28.98
N ALA A 5 -10.49 9.28 29.65
CA ALA A 5 -10.63 10.40 30.57
C ALA A 5 -10.99 11.72 29.83
N PRO A 6 -11.67 12.68 30.49
CA PRO A 6 -11.92 13.99 29.90
C PRO A 6 -10.62 14.65 29.39
N GLY A 7 -10.67 15.23 28.18
CA GLY A 7 -9.50 15.84 27.54
C GLY A 7 -8.50 14.85 26.92
N ARG A 8 -8.81 13.55 26.93
CA ARG A 8 -8.05 12.50 26.24
C ARG A 8 -8.83 12.00 25.04
N GLN A 9 -8.12 11.43 24.07
CA GLN A 9 -8.69 10.68 22.97
C GLN A 9 -8.01 9.31 22.86
N SER A 10 -8.76 8.31 22.43
CA SER A 10 -8.22 7.00 22.02
C SER A 10 -8.45 6.87 20.52
N VAL A 11 -7.36 6.68 19.77
CA VAL A 11 -7.40 6.42 18.33
C VAL A 11 -7.21 4.93 18.15
N MET A 12 -8.14 4.30 17.43
CA MET A 12 -8.10 2.88 17.09
C MET A 12 -8.01 2.77 15.58
N THR A 13 -6.92 2.19 15.09
CA THR A 13 -6.67 2.01 13.67
C THR A 13 -6.61 0.52 13.36
N VAL A 14 -7.33 0.13 12.30
CA VAL A 14 -7.25 -1.20 11.71
C VAL A 14 -6.66 -1.01 10.31
N SER A 15 -5.55 -1.67 10.03
CA SER A 15 -4.85 -1.57 8.75
C SER A 15 -4.57 -2.96 8.19
N VAL A 16 -4.61 -3.08 6.86
CA VAL A 16 -4.19 -4.29 6.16
C VAL A 16 -2.82 -4.02 5.58
N LEU A 17 -1.84 -4.85 5.93
CA LEU A 17 -0.54 -4.77 5.30
C LEU A 17 -0.65 -5.10 3.81
N SER A 18 0.08 -4.36 2.98
CA SER A 18 0.10 -4.61 1.54
C SER A 18 1.54 -4.64 1.07
N HIS A 19 1.87 -5.64 0.27
CA HIS A 19 3.12 -5.64 -0.48
C HIS A 19 2.91 -4.84 -1.76
N SER A 20 3.83 -3.92 -2.06
CA SER A 20 3.81 -3.15 -3.30
C SER A 20 5.07 -3.41 -4.11
N GLN A 21 4.91 -3.63 -5.41
CA GLN A 21 6.00 -3.67 -6.36
C GLN A 21 5.71 -2.68 -7.49
N SER A 22 6.69 -1.87 -7.85
CA SER A 22 6.60 -0.96 -8.99
C SER A 22 7.53 -1.42 -10.11
N GLY A 23 7.07 -1.29 -11.34
CA GLY A 23 7.85 -1.64 -12.52
C GLY A 23 7.23 -1.14 -13.81
N ASN A 24 8.02 -1.20 -14.87
CA ASN A 24 7.59 -0.84 -16.21
C ASN A 24 6.76 -1.96 -16.84
N VAL A 25 5.77 -1.60 -17.67
CA VAL A 25 5.00 -2.60 -18.42
C VAL A 25 5.89 -3.27 -19.47
N GLN A 26 5.92 -4.60 -19.46
CA GLN A 26 6.55 -5.40 -20.49
C GLN A 26 5.55 -5.72 -21.61
N VAL A 27 5.98 -5.52 -22.85
CA VAL A 27 5.22 -5.91 -24.05
C VAL A 27 6.00 -6.95 -24.82
N ASN A 28 5.33 -8.06 -25.14
CA ASN A 28 5.89 -9.14 -25.95
C ASN A 28 5.23 -9.14 -27.32
N TYR A 29 6.04 -9.10 -28.37
CA TYR A 29 5.57 -9.16 -29.75
C TYR A 29 5.73 -10.58 -30.31
N PRO A 30 4.82 -11.02 -31.21
CA PRO A 30 4.94 -12.32 -31.87
C PRO A 30 6.13 -12.37 -32.85
N ASP A 31 6.54 -11.22 -33.39
CA ASP A 31 7.69 -11.04 -34.28
C ASP A 31 8.60 -9.92 -33.77
N ARG A 32 9.83 -9.83 -34.31
CA ARG A 32 10.79 -8.79 -33.90
C ARG A 32 10.33 -7.41 -34.37
N VAL A 33 10.31 -6.46 -33.44
CA VAL A 33 10.24 -5.02 -33.72
C VAL A 33 11.59 -4.43 -33.34
N ASP A 34 12.24 -3.72 -34.27
CA ASP A 34 13.60 -3.16 -34.12
C ASP A 34 14.63 -4.16 -33.55
N GLY A 35 14.53 -5.43 -33.94
CA GLY A 35 15.46 -6.49 -33.55
C GLY A 35 15.15 -7.18 -32.22
N HIS A 36 14.14 -6.73 -31.47
CA HIS A 36 13.77 -7.25 -30.15
C HIS A 36 12.34 -7.82 -30.14
N PHE A 37 12.12 -8.86 -29.34
CA PHE A 37 10.77 -9.42 -29.08
C PHE A 37 10.12 -8.83 -27.82
N ILE A 38 10.92 -8.26 -26.91
CA ILE A 38 10.50 -7.79 -25.60
C ILE A 38 10.89 -6.33 -25.46
N TRP A 39 9.94 -5.51 -25.06
CA TRP A 39 10.11 -4.08 -24.80
C TRP A 39 9.55 -3.72 -23.43
N PHE A 40 10.19 -2.76 -22.76
CA PHE A 40 9.66 -2.14 -21.55
C PHE A 40 9.19 -0.72 -21.88
N THR A 41 7.97 -0.38 -21.50
CA THR A 41 7.40 0.95 -21.71
C THR A 41 7.84 1.91 -20.61
N ASP A 42 7.74 3.22 -20.83
CA ASP A 42 7.97 4.22 -19.77
C ASP A 42 6.83 4.28 -18.72
N ALA A 43 5.72 3.57 -18.97
CA ALA A 43 4.60 3.51 -18.03
C ALA A 43 5.00 2.68 -16.81
N VAL A 44 5.07 3.33 -15.64
CA VAL A 44 5.31 2.69 -14.35
C VAL A 44 3.97 2.32 -13.73
N ILE A 45 3.80 1.03 -13.43
CA ILE A 45 2.64 0.51 -12.70
C ILE A 45 3.10 0.03 -11.34
N THR A 46 2.35 0.41 -10.30
CA THR A 46 2.50 -0.15 -8.95
C THR A 46 1.42 -1.20 -8.74
N GLN A 47 1.84 -2.46 -8.63
CA GLN A 47 0.96 -3.52 -8.18
C GLN A 47 0.95 -3.54 -6.65
N VAL A 48 -0.24 -3.44 -6.09
CA VAL A 48 -0.49 -3.57 -4.65
C VAL A 48 -1.18 -4.91 -4.42
N THR A 49 -0.62 -5.73 -3.55
CA THR A 49 -1.20 -7.02 -3.16
C THR A 49 -1.38 -7.02 -1.65
N PRO A 50 -2.64 -7.04 -1.15
CA PRO A 50 -2.88 -7.12 0.28
C PRO A 50 -2.33 -8.45 0.81
N THR A 51 -1.71 -8.40 1.99
CA THR A 51 -1.38 -9.61 2.74
C THR A 51 -2.57 -10.01 3.61
N ASN A 52 -2.50 -11.18 4.23
CA ASN A 52 -3.54 -11.63 5.17
C ASN A 52 -3.37 -11.04 6.57
N ASP A 53 -2.37 -10.18 6.77
CA ASP A 53 -2.02 -9.64 8.07
C ASP A 53 -2.82 -8.36 8.34
N VAL A 54 -3.62 -8.41 9.41
CA VAL A 54 -4.35 -7.25 9.92
C VAL A 54 -3.58 -6.70 11.12
N ILE A 55 -3.24 -5.42 11.05
CA ILE A 55 -2.62 -4.69 12.15
C ILE A 55 -3.70 -3.91 12.90
N PHE A 56 -3.71 -4.06 14.21
CA PHE A 56 -4.51 -3.27 15.14
C PHE A 56 -3.57 -2.38 15.93
N ASP A 57 -3.80 -1.08 15.88
CA ASP A 57 -3.08 -0.11 16.70
C ASP A 57 -4.08 0.70 17.54
N VAL A 58 -3.76 0.86 18.83
CA VAL A 58 -4.57 1.62 19.77
C VAL A 58 -3.64 2.51 20.57
N HIS A 59 -3.73 3.82 20.35
CA HIS A 59 -2.93 4.78 21.09
C HIS A 59 -3.80 5.87 21.71
N GLU A 60 -3.40 6.34 22.90
CA GLU A 60 -4.08 7.42 23.61
C GLU A 60 -3.30 8.72 23.50
N THR A 61 -3.95 9.79 23.04
CA THR A 61 -3.34 11.11 22.85
C THR A 61 -4.13 12.19 23.59
N ALA A 62 -3.57 13.39 23.71
CA ALA A 62 -4.35 14.57 24.10
C ALA A 62 -5.26 14.98 22.93
N CYS A 63 -6.44 15.51 23.23
CA CYS A 63 -7.35 15.98 22.18
C CYS A 63 -6.68 17.08 21.34
N GLY A 64 -6.64 16.90 20.02
CA GLY A 64 -6.11 17.90 19.07
C GLY A 64 -4.65 17.74 18.68
N ASP A 65 -3.92 16.82 19.30
CA ASP A 65 -2.59 16.39 18.85
C ASP A 65 -2.76 15.16 17.94
N LEU A 66 -2.89 15.39 16.63
CA LEU A 66 -2.82 14.39 15.56
C LEU A 66 -1.55 14.60 14.73
#